data_AF-A0A1F9FUS2-F1
#
_entry.id   AF-A0A1F9FUS2-F1
#
_cell.length_a   1.000
_cell.length_b   1.000
_cell.length_c   1.000
_cell.angle_alpha   90.00
_cell.angle_beta   90.00
_cell.angle_gamma   90.00
#
_symmetry.space_group_name_H-M   'P 1'
#
loop_
_entity.id
_entity.type
_entity.pdbx_description
1 polymer ?
#
loop_
_entity_poly.entity_id
_entity_poly.type
_entity_poly.pdbx_seq_one_letter_code
_entity_poly.pdbx_strand_id
1 'polypeptide(L)'
;MKQLFSILIICFLFGCAARVPSENRAQQSLRHFFKNYGKKYPETPFGKGVEKVEILKISEIRKHVAAIEAFITLKSGDLKKVNATLQKKTLLWSFTSWEDLEGS
;
A
#
# COMPACT_ATOMS: atom_id res chain seq x y z
N MET A 1 -27.29 1.89 -37.70
CA MET A 1 -25.82 1.76 -37.53
C MET A 1 -25.18 2.71 -36.49
N LYS A 2 -25.91 3.60 -35.80
CA LYS A 2 -25.32 4.48 -34.76
C LYS A 2 -25.34 3.90 -33.33
N GLN A 3 -26.20 2.91 -33.04
CA GLN A 3 -26.36 2.37 -31.68
C GLN A 3 -25.34 1.28 -31.28
N LEU A 4 -24.70 0.61 -32.24
CA LEU A 4 -23.66 -0.40 -31.95
C LEU A 4 -22.36 0.23 -31.42
N PHE A 5 -22.08 1.49 -31.76
CA PHE A 5 -20.88 2.20 -31.31
C PHE A 5 -20.92 2.56 -29.82
N SER A 6 -22.12 2.80 -29.26
CA SER A 6 -22.28 3.19 -27.86
C SER A 6 -22.09 2.03 -26.88
N ILE A 7 -22.36 0.79 -27.31
CA ILE A 7 -22.21 -0.41 -26.46
C ILE A 7 -20.73 -0.81 -26.31
N LEU A 8 -19.90 -0.58 -27.34
CA LEU A 8 -18.47 -0.94 -27.32
C LEU A 8 -17.65 -0.07 -26.34
N ILE A 9 -18.05 1.19 -26.12
CA ILE A 9 -17.35 2.14 -25.24
C ILE A 9 -17.59 1.82 -23.76
N ILE A 10 -18.77 1.29 -23.40
CA ILE A 10 -19.09 0.97 -22.01
C ILE A 10 -18.31 -0.27 -21.53
N CYS A 11 -18.02 -1.24 -22.41
CA CYS A 11 -17.25 -2.43 -22.05
C CYS A 11 -15.75 -2.15 -21.77
N PHE A 12 -15.19 -1.06 -22.31
CA PHE A 12 -13.79 -0.69 -22.06
C PHE A 12 -13.55 -0.08 -20.67
N LEU A 13 -14.60 0.40 -19.99
CA LEU A 13 -14.48 1.03 -18.66
C LEU A 13 -14.42 0.01 -17.51
N PHE A 14 -14.75 -1.27 -17.75
CA PHE A 14 -14.77 -2.31 -16.71
C PHE A 14 -13.51 -3.20 -16.67
N GLY A 15 -12.51 -2.91 -17.51
CA GLY A 15 -11.38 -3.82 -17.76
C GLY A 15 -10.21 -3.82 -16.78
N CYS A 16 -10.13 -2.92 -15.79
CA CYS A 16 -8.93 -2.81 -14.94
C CYS A 16 -9.23 -2.75 -13.44
N ALA A 17 -10.01 -3.71 -12.92
CA ALA A 17 -10.03 -3.94 -11.49
C ALA A 17 -8.66 -4.49 -11.05
N ALA A 18 -7.73 -3.60 -10.70
CA ALA A 18 -6.36 -3.98 -10.32
C ALA A 18 -6.36 -5.05 -9.21
N ARG A 19 -5.65 -6.16 -9.47
CA ARG A 19 -5.51 -7.30 -8.56
C ARG A 19 -4.63 -6.99 -7.36
N VAL A 20 -3.73 -6.03 -7.53
CA VAL A 20 -2.83 -5.46 -6.52
C VAL A 20 -3.00 -3.94 -6.46
N PRO A 21 -2.64 -3.26 -5.36
CA PRO A 21 -2.60 -1.80 -5.32
C PRO A 21 -1.55 -1.26 -6.30
N SER A 22 -1.76 -0.05 -6.80
CA SER A 22 -0.68 0.69 -7.45
C SER A 22 0.38 1.09 -6.43
N GLU A 23 1.60 1.34 -6.90
CA GLU A 23 2.72 1.76 -6.06
C GLU A 23 2.40 3.01 -5.24
N ASN A 24 1.87 4.05 -5.89
CA ASN A 24 1.40 5.26 -5.23
C ASN A 24 0.38 4.97 -4.14
N ARG A 25 -0.55 4.03 -4.37
CA ARG A 25 -1.58 3.68 -3.40
C ARG A 25 -0.98 2.91 -2.21
N ALA A 26 -0.05 2.00 -2.46
CA ALA A 26 0.68 1.29 -1.42
C ALA A 26 1.48 2.29 -0.56
N GLN A 27 2.24 3.17 -1.19
CA GLN A 27 3.03 4.20 -0.52
C GLN A 27 2.18 5.13 0.34
N GLN A 28 1.06 5.63 -0.18
CA GLN A 28 0.11 6.46 0.59
C GLN A 28 -0.47 5.71 1.78
N SER A 29 -0.81 4.43 1.59
CA SER A 29 -1.39 3.60 2.66
C SER A 29 -0.38 3.36 3.79
N LEU A 30 0.87 3.01 3.46
CA LEU A 30 1.94 2.84 4.42
C LEU A 30 2.26 4.16 5.13
N ARG A 31 2.43 5.25 4.39
CA ARG A 31 2.71 6.57 4.98
C ARG A 31 1.61 7.01 5.96
N HIS A 32 0.35 6.82 5.59
CA HIS A 32 -0.78 7.12 6.47
C HIS A 32 -0.77 6.24 7.72
N PHE A 33 -0.55 4.93 7.55
CA PHE A 33 -0.47 3.99 8.66
C PHE A 33 0.66 4.37 9.63
N PHE A 34 1.91 4.49 9.16
CA PHE A 34 3.05 4.74 10.04
C PHE A 34 3.02 6.14 10.69
N LYS A 35 2.41 7.13 10.03
CA LYS A 35 2.13 8.42 10.66
C LYS A 35 1.21 8.30 11.87
N ASN A 36 0.16 7.49 11.78
CA ASN A 36 -0.76 7.26 12.89
C ASN A 36 -0.15 6.32 13.94
N TYR A 37 0.58 5.30 13.51
CA TYR A 37 1.30 4.37 14.37
C TYR A 37 2.32 5.11 15.26
N GLY A 38 3.16 5.97 14.68
CA GLY A 38 4.14 6.74 15.44
C GLY A 38 3.53 7.71 16.45
N LYS A 39 2.32 8.24 16.16
CA LYS A 39 1.57 9.03 17.15
C LYS A 39 1.06 8.19 18.32
N LYS A 40 0.69 6.93 18.06
CA LYS A 40 0.16 6.01 19.07
C LYS A 40 1.27 5.39 19.93
N TYR A 41 2.44 5.15 19.35
CA TYR A 41 3.60 4.51 19.98
C TYR A 41 4.86 5.38 19.82
N PRO A 42 4.92 6.54 20.50
CA PRO A 42 6.00 7.52 20.36
C PRO A 42 7.39 7.00 20.76
N GLU A 43 7.46 5.98 21.60
CA GLU A 43 8.68 5.33 22.06
C GLU A 43 9.35 4.44 21.00
N THR A 44 8.62 4.05 19.96
CA THR A 44 9.16 3.23 18.87
C THR A 44 10.03 4.05 17.92
N PRO A 45 10.92 3.41 17.12
CA PRO A 45 11.66 4.13 16.08
C PRO A 45 10.73 4.93 15.14
N PHE A 46 9.56 4.37 14.80
CA PHE A 46 8.55 5.02 13.98
C PHE A 46 7.89 6.24 14.65
N GLY A 47 7.93 6.32 15.98
CA GLY A 47 7.46 7.46 16.78
C GLY A 47 8.22 8.76 16.51
N LYS A 48 9.50 8.65 16.11
CA LYS A 48 10.33 9.78 15.66
C LYS A 48 9.86 10.39 14.33
N GLY A 49 8.99 9.68 13.63
CA GLY A 49 8.34 10.12 12.39
C GLY A 49 8.96 9.53 11.14
N VAL A 50 8.11 9.30 10.14
CA VAL A 50 8.49 8.81 8.82
C VAL A 50 8.75 9.98 7.88
N GLU A 51 9.89 9.94 7.20
CA GLU A 51 10.27 10.88 6.16
C GLU A 51 9.86 10.38 4.77
N LYS A 52 10.31 9.18 4.40
CA LYS A 52 10.09 8.58 3.08
C LYS A 52 9.62 7.13 3.19
N VAL A 53 8.80 6.72 2.23
CA VAL A 53 8.41 5.33 2.02
C VAL A 53 8.73 5.01 0.57
N GLU A 54 9.49 3.94 0.35
CA GLU A 54 9.89 3.45 -0.97
C GLU A 54 9.42 2.01 -1.13
N ILE A 55 8.64 1.76 -2.17
CA ILE A 55 8.10 0.42 -2.44
C ILE A 55 9.14 -0.37 -3.21
N LEU A 56 9.49 -1.55 -2.70
CA LEU A 56 10.43 -2.46 -3.35
C LEU A 56 9.72 -3.49 -4.20
N LYS A 57 8.64 -4.04 -3.66
CA LYS A 57 7.90 -5.13 -4.29
C LYS A 57 6.45 -5.10 -3.86
N ILE A 58 5.58 -5.40 -4.83
CA ILE A 58 4.15 -5.65 -4.60
C ILE A 58 3.87 -7.05 -5.14
N SER A 59 3.36 -7.94 -4.30
CA SER A 59 2.98 -9.30 -4.69
C SER A 59 1.54 -9.61 -4.27
N GLU A 60 0.77 -10.24 -5.16
CA GLU A 60 -0.53 -10.79 -4.80
C GLU A 60 -0.30 -12.04 -3.92
N ILE A 61 -0.82 -12.04 -2.69
CA ILE A 61 -0.85 -13.24 -1.85
C ILE A 61 -2.05 -14.11 -2.28
N ARG A 62 -3.21 -13.47 -2.41
CA ARG A 62 -4.46 -14.05 -2.90
C ARG A 62 -5.38 -12.95 -3.43
N LYS A 63 -6.51 -13.33 -4.01
CA LYS A 63 -7.52 -12.38 -4.49
C LYS A 63 -7.82 -11.33 -3.41
N HIS A 64 -7.65 -10.06 -3.75
CA HIS A 64 -7.87 -8.90 -2.87
C HIS A 64 -6.93 -8.79 -1.67
N VAL A 65 -5.79 -9.48 -1.66
CA VAL A 65 -4.76 -9.37 -0.62
C VAL A 65 -3.39 -9.30 -1.27
N ALA A 66 -2.64 -8.25 -0.96
CA ALA A 66 -1.30 -8.02 -1.47
C ALA A 66 -0.30 -7.82 -0.34
N ALA A 67 0.91 -8.37 -0.50
CA ALA A 67 2.06 -8.06 0.31
C ALA A 67 2.86 -6.92 -0.34
N ILE A 68 3.36 -6.03 0.49
CA ILE A 68 4.12 -4.85 0.12
C ILE A 68 5.44 -4.89 0.89
N GLU A 69 6.54 -5.14 0.20
CA GLU A 69 7.87 -4.91 0.75
C GLU A 69 8.26 -3.46 0.49
N ALA A 70 8.70 -2.76 1.55
CA ALA A 70 9.06 -1.35 1.46
C ALA A 70 10.22 -1.00 2.38
N PHE A 71 10.99 0.02 1.99
CA PHE A 71 11.88 0.72 2.90
C PHE A 71 11.18 1.95 3.46
N ILE A 72 11.38 2.19 4.76
CA ILE A 72 10.89 3.35 5.48
C ILE A 72 12.10 4.11 5.99
N THR A 73 12.31 5.32 5.45
CA THR A 73 13.29 6.26 5.97
C THR A 73 12.64 7.03 7.10
N LEU A 74 13.20 6.91 8.30
CA LEU A 74 12.80 7.66 9.48
C LEU A 74 13.47 9.03 9.49
N LYS A 75 12.85 10.00 10.16
CA LYS A 75 13.45 11.34 10.33
C LYS A 75 14.77 11.35 11.10
N SER A 76 15.08 10.27 11.82
CA SER A 76 16.38 10.07 12.46
C SER A 76 17.50 9.73 11.46
N GLY A 77 17.16 9.41 10.21
CA GLY A 77 18.08 8.88 9.20
C GLY A 77 18.12 7.35 9.14
N ASP A 78 17.48 6.67 10.09
CA ASP A 78 17.41 5.21 10.10
C ASP A 78 16.55 4.70 8.94
N LEU A 79 17.02 3.64 8.28
CA LEU A 79 16.26 2.90 7.27
C LEU A 79 15.66 1.66 7.92
N LYS A 80 14.39 1.36 7.63
CA LYS A 80 13.71 0.16 8.09
C LYS A 80 13.06 -0.59 6.94
N LYS A 81 13.44 -1.85 6.74
CA LYS A 81 12.72 -2.74 5.82
C LYS A 81 11.48 -3.33 6.49
N VAL A 82 10.33 -3.18 5.86
CA VAL A 82 9.07 -3.74 6.36
C VAL A 82 8.37 -4.60 5.31
N ASN A 83 7.58 -5.55 5.78
CA ASN A 83 6.58 -6.25 4.98
C ASN A 83 5.19 -5.89 5.48
N ALA A 84 4.34 -5.33 4.63
CA ALA A 84 2.99 -4.92 4.97
C ALA A 84 1.94 -5.67 4.14
N THR A 85 0.84 -6.08 4.76
CA THR A 85 -0.29 -6.69 4.07
C THR A 85 -1.41 -5.69 3.88
N LEU A 86 -1.83 -5.50 2.62
CA LEU A 86 -2.96 -4.67 2.23
C LEU A 86 -4.10 -5.57 1.73
N GLN A 87 -5.32 -5.27 2.15
CA GLN A 87 -6.53 -5.96 1.69
C GLN A 87 -7.44 -4.98 0.94
N LYS A 88 -7.93 -5.38 -0.24
CA LYS A 88 -8.94 -4.64 -0.99
C LYS A 88 -10.30 -4.88 -0.34
N LYS A 89 -10.84 -3.83 0.29
CA LYS A 89 -12.27 -3.70 0.57
C LYS A 89 -12.97 -3.22 -0.70
N THR A 90 -14.31 -3.24 -0.74
CA THR A 90 -15.20 -2.98 -1.90
C THR A 90 -14.55 -2.25 -3.07
N LEU A 91 -14.01 -1.03 -2.85
CA LEU A 91 -13.26 -0.27 -3.84
C LEU A 91 -11.86 0.22 -3.39
N LEU A 92 -11.48 0.02 -2.12
CA LEU A 92 -10.29 0.63 -1.53
C LEU A 92 -9.37 -0.39 -0.87
N TRP A 93 -8.07 -0.25 -1.12
CA TRP A 93 -7.03 -0.96 -0.37
C TRP A 93 -6.89 -0.37 1.03
N SER A 94 -6.93 -1.26 2.03
CA SER A 94 -6.80 -0.96 3.45
C SER A 94 -5.63 -1.74 4.03
N PHE A 95 -4.92 -1.11 4.97
CA PHE A 95 -3.85 -1.75 5.71
C PHE A 95 -4.40 -2.81 6.67
N THR A 96 -3.73 -3.97 6.78
CA THR A 96 -4.17 -5.07 7.65
C THR A 96 -3.13 -5.39 8.72
N SER A 97 -1.89 -5.65 8.31
CA SER A 97 -0.79 -6.01 9.21
C SER A 97 0.55 -5.57 8.63
N TRP A 98 1.58 -5.55 9.47
CA TRP A 98 2.96 -5.37 9.04
C TRP A 98 3.93 -6.02 10.02
N GLU A 99 5.13 -6.28 9.53
CA GLU A 99 6.25 -6.83 10.27
C GLU A 99 7.52 -6.05 9.90
N ASP A 100 8.40 -5.84 10.89
CA ASP A 100 9.76 -5.34 10.66
C ASP A 100 10.64 -6.51 10.24
N LEU A 101 11.30 -6.39 9.09
CA LEU A 101 12.17 -7.45 8.56
C LEU A 101 13.62 -7.33 9.04
N GLU A 102 13.96 -6.24 9.74
CA GLU A 102 15.27 -6.04 10.35
C GLU A 102 15.27 -6.37 11.86
N GLY A 103 14.15 -6.88 12.37
CA GLY A 103 13.98 -7.23 13.79
C GLY A 103 14.48 -8.62 14.15
N SER A 104 15.74 -8.71 14.56
CA SER A 104 16.24 -9.59 15.63
C SER A 104 17.30 -8.87 16.44
#